data_AF-A0A7K0ZMX6-F1
#
_entry.id   AF-A0A7K0ZMX6-F1
#
_cell.length_a   1.000
_cell.length_b   1.000
_cell.length_c   1.000
_cell.angle_alpha   90.00
_cell.angle_beta   90.00
_cell.angle_gamma   90.00
#
_symmetry.space_group_name_H-M   'P 1'
#
loop_
_entity.id
_entity.type
_entity.pdbx_description
1 polymer ?
#
loop_
_entity_poly.entity_id
_entity_poly.type
_entity_poly.pdbx_seq_one_letter_code
_entity_poly.pdbx_strand_id
1 'polypeptide(L)'
;MLLKKITRGLLVSICVLIAVMWVYAFGFAPRESFNKINDTAWQARAQAHCKTAEDQRFSIEDLTPMKADDPAALATKAKLVETATDYLEKAINLIASDKPSDAKGQELVPEWIADYRIYIADRRAFIVALRNATTRPYFAETDIEGVPVSERISKFARENNMKTCQTPYDLSV
;
A
#
# COMPACT_ATOMS: atom_id res chain seq x y z
N MET A 1 -49.71 4.40 -31.06
CA MET A 1 -49.68 5.58 -30.15
C MET A 1 -49.40 5.21 -28.69
N LEU A 2 -49.96 4.12 -28.16
CA LEU A 2 -49.74 3.63 -26.79
C LEU A 2 -48.28 3.24 -26.51
N LEU A 3 -47.64 2.49 -27.41
CA LEU A 3 -46.24 2.06 -27.27
C LEU A 3 -45.27 3.24 -27.14
N LYS A 4 -45.41 4.30 -27.96
CA LYS A 4 -44.60 5.53 -27.85
C LYS A 4 -44.79 6.25 -26.50
N LYS A 5 -46.00 6.25 -25.93
CA LYS A 5 -46.26 6.86 -24.62
C LYS A 5 -45.62 6.04 -23.49
N ILE A 6 -45.68 4.71 -23.58
CA ILE A 6 -45.03 3.79 -22.63
C ILE A 6 -43.51 3.94 -22.69
N THR A 7 -42.91 3.93 -23.89
CA THR A 7 -41.46 4.12 -24.05
C THR A 7 -41.00 5.47 -23.50
N ARG A 8 -41.76 6.55 -23.75
CA ARG A 8 -41.43 7.87 -23.21
C ARG A 8 -41.51 7.90 -21.67
N GLY A 9 -42.53 7.28 -21.09
CA GLY A 9 -42.66 7.16 -19.63
C GLY A 9 -41.50 6.38 -19.01
N LEU A 10 -41.11 5.27 -19.62
CA LEU A 10 -39.97 4.46 -19.20
C LEU A 10 -38.66 5.25 -19.25
N LEU A 11 -38.38 5.94 -20.35
CA LEU A 11 -37.18 6.75 -20.50
C LEU A 11 -37.11 7.88 -19.48
N VAL A 12 -38.23 8.59 -19.24
CA VAL A 12 -38.30 9.63 -18.21
C VAL A 12 -38.03 9.04 -16.83
N SER A 13 -38.62 7.88 -16.51
CA SER A 13 -38.38 7.21 -15.24
C SER A 13 -36.91 6.83 -15.06
N ILE A 14 -36.26 6.28 -16.09
CA ILE A 14 -34.83 5.95 -16.05
C ILE A 14 -33.99 7.22 -15.82
N CYS A 15 -34.26 8.30 -16.57
CA CYS A 15 -33.54 9.57 -16.39
C CYS A 15 -33.71 10.13 -14.96
N VAL A 16 -34.92 10.05 -14.40
CA VAL A 16 -35.18 10.48 -13.02
C VAL A 16 -34.43 9.62 -12.01
N LEU A 17 -34.42 8.29 -12.18
CA LEU A 17 -33.68 7.39 -11.29
C LEU A 17 -32.17 7.65 -11.33
N ILE A 18 -31.61 7.87 -12.53
CA ILE A 18 -30.21 8.24 -12.70
C ILE A 18 -29.92 9.59 -12.04
N ALA A 19 -30.79 10.58 -12.20
CA ALA A 19 -30.62 11.88 -11.55
C ALA A 19 -30.66 11.77 -10.02
N VAL A 20 -31.61 11.01 -9.47
CA VAL A 20 -31.71 10.75 -8.03
C VAL A 20 -30.47 10.04 -7.50
N MET A 21 -29.97 9.02 -8.22
CA MET A 21 -28.74 8.31 -7.88
C MET A 21 -27.55 9.27 -7.80
N TRP A 22 -27.37 10.17 -8.76
CA TRP A 22 -26.26 11.13 -8.74
C TRP A 22 -26.40 12.20 -7.65
N VAL A 23 -27.61 12.70 -7.41
CA VAL A 23 -27.88 13.61 -6.28
C VAL A 23 -27.51 12.93 -4.96
N TYR A 24 -27.87 11.66 -4.79
CA TYR A 24 -27.47 10.89 -3.63
C TYR A 24 -25.94 10.71 -3.54
N ALA A 25 -25.30 10.25 -4.62
CA ALA A 25 -23.86 9.97 -4.66
C ALA A 25 -23.01 11.20 -4.34
N PHE A 26 -23.36 12.39 -4.84
CA PHE A 26 -22.57 13.60 -4.63
C PHE A 26 -23.00 14.44 -3.42
N GLY A 27 -24.28 14.37 -3.04
CA GLY A 27 -24.86 15.17 -1.97
C GLY A 27 -24.86 14.49 -0.60
N PHE A 28 -25.07 13.17 -0.55
CA PHE A 28 -25.43 12.47 0.69
C PHE A 28 -24.55 11.25 1.00
N ALA A 29 -23.91 10.64 0.00
CA ALA A 29 -23.05 9.49 0.24
C ALA A 29 -21.86 9.88 1.15
N PRO A 30 -21.49 9.02 2.14
CA PRO A 30 -20.32 9.25 2.97
C PRO A 30 -19.07 9.43 2.12
N ARG A 31 -18.30 10.49 2.39
CA ARG A 31 -17.03 10.78 1.71
C ARG A 31 -15.82 10.18 2.43
N GLU A 32 -16.07 9.43 3.49
CA GLU A 32 -15.01 8.76 4.23
C GLU A 32 -14.43 7.63 3.38
N SER A 33 -13.10 7.49 3.39
CA SER A 33 -12.48 6.40 2.67
C SER A 33 -12.91 5.05 3.24
N PHE A 34 -13.09 4.08 2.35
CA PHE A 34 -13.25 2.68 2.74
C PHE A 34 -12.12 2.21 3.68
N ASN A 35 -10.87 2.62 3.48
CA ASN A 35 -9.78 2.15 4.36
C ASN A 35 -9.66 2.92 5.68
N LYS A 36 -10.42 4.00 5.89
CA LYS A 36 -10.32 4.81 7.11
C LYS A 36 -10.81 3.99 8.31
N ILE A 37 -9.98 3.88 9.35
CA ILE A 37 -10.32 3.28 10.64
C ILE A 37 -10.43 4.36 11.72
N ASN A 38 -11.13 4.05 12.80
CA ASN A 38 -11.46 5.02 13.85
C ASN A 38 -10.46 5.06 15.00
N ASP A 39 -9.66 4.00 15.21
CA ASP A 39 -8.68 3.93 16.29
C ASP A 39 -7.43 4.77 16.00
N THR A 40 -7.53 6.07 16.29
CA THR A 40 -6.42 7.03 16.17
C THR A 40 -5.26 6.73 17.10
N ALA A 41 -5.50 6.05 18.23
CA ALA A 41 -4.44 5.66 19.16
C ALA A 41 -3.60 4.53 18.57
N TRP A 42 -4.22 3.52 17.94
CA TRP A 42 -3.50 2.49 17.19
C TRP A 42 -2.75 3.08 16.01
N GLN A 43 -3.35 3.99 15.25
CA GLN A 43 -2.68 4.69 14.13
C GLN A 43 -1.39 5.38 14.60
N ALA A 44 -1.44 6.09 15.74
CA ALA A 44 -0.27 6.77 16.29
C ALA A 44 0.84 5.79 16.70
N ARG A 45 0.49 4.64 17.30
CA ARG A 45 1.46 3.59 17.67
C ARG A 45 2.09 2.95 16.42
N ALA A 46 1.28 2.60 15.43
CA ALA A 46 1.77 2.03 14.18
C ALA A 46 2.71 3.01 13.43
N GLN A 47 2.30 4.28 13.31
CA GLN A 47 3.13 5.36 12.76
C GLN A 47 4.49 5.47 13.46
N ALA A 48 4.53 5.35 14.80
CA ALA A 48 5.79 5.40 15.56
C ALA A 48 6.72 4.22 15.23
N HIS A 49 6.19 3.02 15.08
CA HIS A 49 6.97 1.84 14.66
C HIS A 49 7.51 2.00 13.23
N CYS A 50 6.68 2.43 12.29
CA CYS A 50 7.12 2.68 10.92
C CYS A 50 8.16 3.80 10.84
N LYS A 51 7.97 4.88 11.61
CA LYS A 51 8.94 5.97 11.68
C LYS A 51 10.29 5.48 12.21
N THR A 52 10.30 4.61 13.21
CA THR A 52 11.55 4.01 13.70
C THR A 52 12.26 3.23 12.59
N ALA A 53 11.54 2.40 11.84
CA ALA A 53 12.13 1.66 10.72
C ALA A 53 12.60 2.58 9.57
N GLU A 54 11.86 3.65 9.27
CA GLU A 54 12.26 4.67 8.30
C GLU A 54 13.57 5.35 8.71
N ASP A 55 13.66 5.83 9.95
CA ASP A 55 14.87 6.48 10.48
C ASP A 55 16.08 5.52 10.42
N GLN A 56 15.89 4.24 10.75
CA GLN A 56 16.92 3.21 10.63
C GLN A 56 17.36 2.97 9.18
N ARG A 57 16.42 2.91 8.24
CA ARG A 57 16.71 2.76 6.81
C ARG A 57 17.48 3.97 6.26
N PHE A 58 17.09 5.18 6.62
CA PHE A 58 17.81 6.39 6.21
C PHE A 58 19.22 6.48 6.82
N SER A 59 19.44 5.94 8.02
CA SER A 59 20.77 5.91 8.63
C SER A 59 21.80 5.05 7.88
N ILE A 60 21.35 4.11 7.04
CA ILE A 60 22.20 3.22 6.24
C ILE A 60 22.13 3.52 4.75
N GLU A 61 21.43 4.58 4.35
CA GLU A 61 21.20 4.90 2.95
C GLU A 61 22.52 5.13 2.20
N ASP A 62 22.62 4.54 1.01
CA ASP A 62 23.70 4.77 0.07
C ASP A 62 23.13 5.41 -1.21
N LEU A 63 23.40 6.71 -1.35
CA LEU A 63 23.01 7.53 -2.50
C LEU A 63 24.08 7.58 -3.59
N THR A 64 25.19 6.85 -3.43
CA THR A 64 26.21 6.83 -4.47
C THR A 64 25.70 6.13 -5.73
N PRO A 65 26.03 6.63 -6.93
CA PRO A 65 25.67 5.95 -8.17
C PRO A 65 26.27 4.54 -8.21
N MET A 66 25.41 3.53 -8.24
CA MET A 66 25.82 2.14 -8.37
C MET A 66 26.07 1.80 -9.84
N LYS A 67 27.17 1.10 -10.15
CA LYS A 67 27.37 0.47 -11.47
C LYS A 67 26.39 -0.69 -11.63
N ALA A 68 25.44 -0.55 -12.56
CA ALA A 68 24.36 -1.51 -12.73
C ALA A 68 24.80 -2.85 -13.35
N ASP A 69 25.99 -2.91 -13.94
CA ASP A 69 26.60 -4.06 -14.62
C ASP A 69 27.79 -4.66 -13.85
N ASP A 70 27.95 -4.31 -12.58
CA ASP A 70 29.01 -4.79 -11.70
C ASP A 70 28.44 -5.74 -10.63
N PRO A 71 28.70 -7.06 -10.72
CA PRO A 71 28.22 -8.03 -9.74
C PRO A 71 28.62 -7.72 -8.29
N ALA A 72 29.79 -7.12 -8.06
CA ALA A 72 30.23 -6.76 -6.71
C ALA A 72 29.41 -5.58 -6.14
N ALA A 73 29.07 -4.62 -7.00
CA ALA A 73 28.18 -3.51 -6.64
C ALA A 73 26.76 -4.03 -6.36
N LEU A 74 26.24 -4.96 -7.18
CA LEU A 74 24.93 -5.58 -6.97
C LEU A 74 24.87 -6.38 -5.66
N ALA A 75 25.91 -7.15 -5.34
CA ALA A 75 26.00 -7.87 -4.07
C ALA A 75 26.04 -6.92 -2.86
N THR A 76 26.74 -5.78 -2.98
CA THR A 76 26.76 -4.73 -1.95
C THR A 76 25.37 -4.13 -1.76
N LYS A 77 24.66 -3.82 -2.85
CA LYS A 77 23.27 -3.34 -2.80
C LYS A 77 22.35 -4.38 -2.18
N ALA A 78 22.51 -5.67 -2.48
CA ALA A 78 21.71 -6.73 -1.90
C ALA A 78 21.80 -6.73 -0.36
N LYS A 79 22.99 -6.56 0.20
CA LYS A 79 23.21 -6.47 1.66
C LYS A 79 22.51 -5.25 2.27
N LEU A 80 22.58 -4.10 1.59
CA LEU A 80 21.89 -2.88 2.03
C LEU A 80 20.37 -3.09 2.04
N VAL A 81 19.82 -3.64 0.95
CA VAL A 81 18.38 -3.91 0.83
C VAL A 81 17.91 -4.95 1.84
N GLU A 82 18.72 -5.96 2.14
CA GLU A 82 18.46 -6.96 3.19
C GLU A 82 18.30 -6.29 4.55
N THR A 83 19.27 -5.46 4.95
CA THR A 83 19.22 -4.76 6.24
C THR A 83 18.02 -3.80 6.30
N ALA A 84 17.75 -3.05 5.22
CA ALA A 84 16.60 -2.17 5.13
C ALA A 84 15.25 -2.92 5.21
N THR A 85 15.20 -4.15 4.67
CA THR A 85 14.01 -5.01 4.71
C THR A 85 13.83 -5.63 6.10
N ASP A 86 14.90 -5.96 6.81
CA ASP A 86 14.84 -6.42 8.21
C ASP A 86 14.22 -5.35 9.13
N TYR A 87 14.59 -4.07 8.96
CA TYR A 87 13.98 -2.98 9.73
C TYR A 87 12.49 -2.82 9.45
N LEU A 88 12.09 -2.91 8.18
CA LEU A 88 10.68 -2.87 7.81
C LEU A 88 9.91 -4.04 8.42
N GLU A 89 10.42 -5.26 8.26
CA GLU A 89 9.79 -6.48 8.78
C GLU A 89 9.65 -6.43 10.31
N LYS A 90 10.66 -5.91 11.02
CA LYS A 90 10.59 -5.69 12.46
C LYS A 90 9.45 -4.74 12.84
N ALA A 91 9.29 -3.62 12.14
CA ALA A 91 8.19 -2.70 12.41
C ALA A 91 6.82 -3.35 12.17
N ILE A 92 6.66 -4.09 11.06
CA ILE A 92 5.40 -4.80 10.77
C ILE A 92 5.12 -5.91 11.80
N ASN A 93 6.15 -6.61 12.30
CA ASN A 93 6.00 -7.57 13.40
C ASN A 93 5.49 -6.91 14.69
N LEU A 94 6.01 -5.74 15.04
CA LEU A 94 5.54 -4.99 16.21
C LEU A 94 4.09 -4.53 16.03
N ILE A 95 3.75 -4.01 14.85
CA ILE A 95 2.39 -3.58 14.53
C ILE A 95 1.41 -4.76 14.58
N ALA A 96 1.81 -5.92 14.07
CA ALA A 96 0.98 -7.13 14.09
C ALA A 96 0.76 -7.73 15.49
N SER A 97 1.60 -7.35 16.47
CA SER A 97 1.43 -7.76 17.87
C SER A 97 0.38 -6.94 18.63
N ASP A 98 -0.06 -5.82 18.05
CA ASP A 98 -1.10 -4.94 18.56
C ASP A 98 -2.34 -5.00 17.65
N LYS A 99 -3.52 -4.68 18.19
CA LYS A 99 -4.78 -4.71 17.44
C LYS A 99 -5.54 -3.39 17.62
N PRO A 100 -6.18 -2.87 16.56
CA PRO A 100 -7.14 -1.79 16.71
C PRO A 100 -8.30 -2.21 17.62
N SER A 101 -8.81 -1.24 18.38
CA SER A 101 -9.99 -1.41 19.23
C SER A 101 -11.31 -1.26 18.46
N ASP A 102 -11.31 -0.58 17.31
CA ASP A 102 -12.51 -0.40 16.49
C ASP A 102 -12.75 -1.58 15.54
N ALA A 103 -14.02 -1.92 15.31
CA ALA A 103 -14.42 -3.10 14.54
C ALA A 103 -13.87 -3.09 13.10
N LYS A 104 -13.86 -1.92 12.45
CA LYS A 104 -13.35 -1.77 11.08
C LYS A 104 -11.83 -1.93 11.04
N GLY A 105 -11.13 -1.40 12.03
CA GLY A 105 -9.70 -1.66 12.22
C GLY A 105 -9.39 -3.14 12.42
N GLN A 106 -10.18 -3.85 13.23
CA GLN A 106 -9.99 -5.29 13.44
C GLN A 106 -10.20 -6.14 12.18
N GLU A 107 -11.00 -5.66 11.24
CA GLU A 107 -11.20 -6.28 9.92
C GLU A 107 -10.07 -5.93 8.94
N LEU A 108 -9.75 -4.64 8.79
CA LEU A 108 -8.86 -4.18 7.71
C LEU A 108 -7.37 -4.28 8.02
N VAL A 109 -6.96 -4.13 9.29
CA VAL A 109 -5.54 -4.14 9.66
C VAL A 109 -4.87 -5.50 9.39
N PRO A 110 -5.50 -6.66 9.67
CA PRO A 110 -4.94 -7.96 9.28
C PRO A 110 -4.66 -8.07 7.77
N GLU A 111 -5.57 -7.61 6.92
CA GLU A 111 -5.39 -7.60 5.46
C GLU A 111 -4.24 -6.68 5.04
N TRP A 112 -4.16 -5.49 5.63
CA TRP A 112 -3.05 -4.56 5.37
C TRP A 112 -1.70 -5.12 5.81
N ILE A 113 -1.65 -5.85 6.94
CA ILE A 113 -0.45 -6.57 7.37
C ILE A 113 -0.11 -7.70 6.39
N ALA A 114 -1.10 -8.43 5.87
CA ALA A 114 -0.89 -9.48 4.88
C ALA A 114 -0.30 -8.94 3.58
N ASP A 115 -0.80 -7.80 3.09
CA ASP A 115 -0.21 -7.08 1.95
C ASP A 115 1.26 -6.72 2.23
N TYR A 116 1.57 -6.25 3.45
CA TYR A 116 2.96 -6.01 3.85
C TYR A 116 3.84 -7.26 3.83
N ARG A 117 3.30 -8.43 4.19
CA ARG A 117 4.05 -9.70 4.12
C ARG A 117 4.38 -10.09 2.69
N ILE A 118 3.46 -9.86 1.77
CA ILE A 118 3.70 -10.05 0.33
C ILE A 118 4.82 -9.10 -0.13
N TYR A 119 4.70 -7.81 0.16
CA TYR A 119 5.72 -6.82 -0.21
C TYR A 119 7.11 -7.14 0.37
N ILE A 120 7.18 -7.61 1.63
CA ILE A 120 8.44 -8.07 2.24
C ILE A 120 8.99 -9.28 1.49
N ALA A 121 8.15 -10.26 1.14
CA ALA A 121 8.57 -11.42 0.36
C ALA A 121 9.13 -11.02 -1.01
N ASP A 122 8.49 -10.09 -1.72
CA ASP A 122 8.98 -9.55 -3.00
C ASP A 122 10.37 -8.93 -2.84
N ARG A 123 10.59 -8.15 -1.77
CA ARG A 123 11.90 -7.57 -1.45
C ARG A 123 12.95 -8.64 -1.18
N ARG A 124 12.59 -9.73 -0.48
CA ARG A 124 13.49 -10.87 -0.25
C ARG A 124 13.85 -11.58 -1.55
N ALA A 125 12.90 -11.77 -2.45
CA ALA A 125 13.15 -12.34 -3.77
C ALA A 125 14.11 -11.43 -4.58
N PHE A 126 13.92 -10.11 -4.51
CA PHE A 126 14.81 -9.15 -5.16
C PHE A 126 16.24 -9.18 -4.62
N ILE A 127 16.43 -9.35 -3.31
CA ILE A 127 17.75 -9.54 -2.69
C ILE A 127 18.46 -10.76 -3.27
N VAL A 128 17.73 -11.88 -3.43
CA VAL A 128 18.27 -13.09 -4.06
C VAL A 128 18.64 -12.83 -5.52
N ALA A 129 17.80 -12.11 -6.27
CA ALA A 129 18.09 -11.76 -7.65
C ALA A 129 19.35 -10.88 -7.77
N LEU A 130 19.51 -9.86 -6.92
CA LEU A 130 20.68 -8.99 -6.91
C LEU A 130 21.99 -9.76 -6.68
N ARG A 131 21.98 -10.78 -5.82
CA ARG A 131 23.19 -11.59 -5.53
C ARG A 131 23.66 -12.44 -6.72
N ASN A 132 22.75 -12.77 -7.63
CA ASN A 132 23.00 -13.71 -8.72
C ASN A 132 23.06 -13.05 -10.10
N ALA A 133 22.72 -11.76 -10.20
CA ALA A 133 22.63 -11.06 -11.46
C ALA A 133 23.98 -10.47 -11.91
N THR A 134 24.17 -10.38 -13.22
CA THR A 134 25.28 -9.65 -13.85
C THR A 134 24.91 -8.22 -14.22
N THR A 135 23.61 -7.93 -14.28
CA THR A 135 23.03 -6.61 -14.51
C THR A 135 21.87 -6.39 -13.54
N ARG A 136 21.66 -5.16 -13.07
CA ARG A 136 20.61 -4.85 -12.10
C ARG A 136 19.25 -5.38 -12.58
N PRO A 137 18.62 -6.31 -11.83
CA PRO A 137 17.30 -6.80 -12.17
C PRO A 137 16.24 -5.73 -11.85
N TYR A 138 15.07 -5.87 -12.46
CA TYR A 138 13.90 -5.09 -12.08
C TYR A 138 13.33 -5.57 -10.75
N PHE A 139 12.84 -4.66 -9.93
CA PHE A 139 12.08 -5.01 -8.72
C PHE A 139 10.63 -5.32 -9.11
N ALA A 140 10.29 -6.60 -9.19
CA ALA A 140 8.94 -7.05 -9.52
C ALA A 140 8.10 -7.16 -8.25
N GLU A 141 7.14 -6.26 -8.11
CA GLU A 141 6.15 -6.29 -7.03
C GLU A 141 4.96 -7.16 -7.42
N THR A 142 4.39 -7.86 -6.43
CA THR A 142 3.15 -8.62 -6.60
C THR A 142 1.99 -7.67 -6.91
N ASP A 143 1.24 -8.02 -7.96
CA ASP A 143 -0.01 -7.37 -8.33
C ASP A 143 -1.19 -8.12 -7.71
N ILE A 144 -2.12 -7.37 -7.10
CA ILE A 144 -3.36 -7.91 -6.56
C ILE A 144 -4.52 -7.13 -7.20
N GLU A 145 -5.27 -7.81 -8.08
CA GLU A 145 -6.41 -7.25 -8.80
C GLU A 145 -6.06 -6.04 -9.70
N GLY A 146 -4.88 -6.06 -10.33
CA GLY A 146 -4.40 -4.98 -11.19
C GLY A 146 -3.81 -3.79 -10.42
N VAL A 147 -3.59 -3.94 -9.11
CA VAL A 147 -2.97 -2.92 -8.26
C VAL A 147 -1.69 -3.48 -7.63
N PRO A 148 -0.53 -2.81 -7.79
CA PRO A 148 0.68 -3.17 -7.07
C PRO A 148 0.45 -3.17 -5.56
N VAL A 149 0.98 -4.19 -4.88
CA VAL A 149 0.79 -4.35 -3.43
C VAL A 149 1.26 -3.11 -2.64
N SER A 150 2.32 -2.42 -3.09
CA SER A 150 2.79 -1.17 -2.49
C SER A 150 1.75 -0.06 -2.50
N GLU A 151 0.94 0.05 -3.55
CA GLU A 151 -0.10 1.07 -3.64
C GLU A 151 -1.27 0.75 -2.71
N ARG A 152 -1.65 -0.53 -2.56
CA ARG A 152 -2.64 -0.96 -1.57
C ARG A 152 -2.20 -0.59 -0.15
N ILE A 153 -0.97 -0.95 0.21
CA ILE A 153 -0.35 -0.63 1.50
C ILE A 153 -0.33 0.89 1.73
N SER A 154 0.18 1.63 0.74
CA SER A 154 0.41 3.06 0.88
C SER A 154 -0.90 3.84 0.91
N LYS A 155 -1.93 3.41 0.18
CA LYS A 155 -3.27 4.01 0.24
C LYS A 155 -3.89 3.87 1.62
N PHE A 156 -3.86 2.68 2.23
CA PHE A 156 -4.33 2.48 3.60
C PHE A 156 -3.59 3.39 4.58
N ALA A 157 -2.26 3.46 4.47
CA ALA A 157 -1.44 4.30 5.33
C ALA A 157 -1.77 5.80 5.20
N ARG A 158 -1.93 6.31 3.97
CA ARG A 158 -2.31 7.71 3.70
C ARG A 158 -3.67 8.05 4.30
N GLU A 159 -4.65 7.20 4.10
CA GLU A 159 -6.02 7.44 4.56
C GLU A 159 -6.12 7.39 6.09
N ASN A 160 -5.20 6.68 6.75
CA ASN A 160 -5.12 6.56 8.20
C ASN A 160 -4.08 7.48 8.88
N ASN A 161 -3.60 8.52 8.20
CA ASN A 161 -2.61 9.48 8.74
C ASN A 161 -1.30 8.84 9.20
N MET A 162 -0.94 7.68 8.64
CA MET A 162 0.28 6.95 8.97
C MET A 162 1.32 7.11 7.85
N LYS A 163 1.75 8.35 7.61
CA LYS A 163 2.57 8.70 6.43
C LYS A 163 3.85 7.85 6.29
N THR A 164 4.52 7.52 7.39
CA THR A 164 5.77 6.73 7.37
C THR A 164 5.52 5.23 7.27
N CYS A 165 4.27 4.79 7.41
CA CYS A 165 3.83 3.42 7.12
C CYS A 165 3.46 3.22 5.64
N GLN A 166 3.73 4.18 4.75
CA GLN A 166 3.71 3.90 3.31
C GLN A 166 4.91 3.02 2.93
N THR A 167 4.80 2.29 1.83
CA THR A 167 5.92 1.49 1.36
C THR A 167 7.10 2.38 0.96
N PRO A 168 8.34 1.96 1.25
CA PRO A 168 9.50 2.74 0.85
C PRO A 168 9.74 2.73 -0.66
N TYR A 169 10.20 3.86 -1.20
CA TYR A 169 10.55 4.04 -2.62
C TYR A 169 12.04 3.80 -2.91
N ASP A 170 12.70 2.98 -2.10
CA ASP A 170 14.16 2.78 -2.13
C ASP A 170 14.65 1.78 -3.19
N LEU A 171 13.71 1.06 -3.82
CA LEU A 171 13.99 0.07 -4.87
C LEU A 171 13.42 0.45 -6.24
N SER A 172 12.57 1.48 -6.29
CA SER A 172 11.99 2.02 -7.52
C SER A 172 13.01 2.91 -8.23
N VAL A 173 13.83 2.30 -9.08
CA VAL A 173 14.67 2.95 -10.11
C VAL A 173 14.73 2.08 -11.34
#